data_AF-A0A946I0V6-F1
#
_entry.id   AF-A0A946I0V6-F1
#
_cell.length_a   1.000
_cell.length_b   1.000
_cell.length_c   1.000
_cell.angle_alpha   90.00
_cell.angle_beta   90.00
_cell.angle_gamma   90.00
#
_symmetry.space_group_name_H-M   'P 1'
#
loop_
_entity.id
_entity.type
_entity.pdbx_description
1 polymer ?
#
loop_
_entity_poly.entity_id
_entity_poly.type
_entity_poly.pdbx_seq_one_letter_code
_entity_poly.pdbx_strand_id
1 'polypeptide(L)' 'MVMGGEVHDPRGAEFVDLSALDICGVFPSYEAAFNVWRGAAQATVDRAFIKYMIIRLR' A
#
# COMPACT_ATOMS: atom_id res chain seq x y z
N MET A 1 -3.48 3.78 8.52
CA MET A 1 -3.18 4.43 7.23
C MET A 1 -2.90 3.36 6.20
N VAL A 2 -3.37 3.54 4.96
CA VAL A 2 -3.05 2.67 3.83
C VAL A 2 -2.23 3.47 2.83
N MET A 3 -1.11 2.91 2.42
CA MET A 3 -0.27 3.47 1.36
C MET A 3 0.28 2.36 0.49
N GLY A 4 0.58 2.66 -0.76
CA GLY A 4 1.28 1.75 -1.66
C GLY A 4 2.09 2.49 -2.70
N GLY A 5 2.88 1.73 -3.44
CA GLY A 5 3.79 2.30 -4.42
C GLY A 5 4.67 1.23 -5.02
N GLU A 6 5.52 1.65 -5.94
CA GLU A 6 6.48 0.78 -6.58
C GLU A 6 7.65 0.49 -5.65
N VAL A 7 8.04 -0.78 -5.52
CA VAL A 7 9.13 -1.25 -4.69
C VAL A 7 10.26 -1.83 -5.55
N HIS A 8 11.51 -1.63 -5.11
CA HIS A 8 12.68 -2.19 -5.79
C HIS A 8 12.70 -3.73 -5.75
N ASP A 9 12.28 -4.30 -4.61
CA ASP A 9 12.15 -5.74 -4.41
C ASP A 9 10.75 -6.03 -3.85
N PRO A 10 9.95 -6.91 -4.48
CA PRO A 10 8.64 -7.31 -3.97
C PRO A 10 8.67 -7.88 -2.53
N ARG A 11 9.81 -8.44 -2.12
CA ARG A 11 10.04 -8.95 -0.76
C ARG A 11 10.39 -7.84 0.23
N GLY A 12 10.96 -6.73 -0.25
CA GLY A 12 11.37 -5.58 0.55
C GLY A 12 10.23 -4.61 0.86
N ALA A 13 10.58 -3.51 1.51
CA ALA A 13 9.71 -2.36 1.78
C ALA A 13 10.35 -1.03 1.31
N GLU A 14 11.33 -1.13 0.40
CA GLU A 14 11.99 0.03 -0.17
C GLU A 14 11.24 0.48 -1.42
N PHE A 15 10.60 1.65 -1.31
CA PHE A 15 9.90 2.27 -2.42
C PHE A 15 10.91 2.96 -3.35
N VAL A 16 10.68 2.79 -4.66
CA VAL A 16 11.51 3.39 -5.70
C VAL A 16 11.40 4.90 -5.70
N ASP A 17 10.18 5.40 -5.53
CA ASP A 17 9.87 6.83 -5.54
C ASP A 17 8.85 7.17 -4.46
N LEU A 18 9.25 8.00 -3.51
CA LEU A 18 8.40 8.48 -2.42
C LEU A 18 7.41 9.55 -2.89
N SER A 19 7.68 10.22 -4.01
CA SER A 19 6.79 11.23 -4.59
C SER A 19 5.65 10.62 -5.40
N ALA A 20 5.86 9.42 -5.96
CA ALA A 20 4.85 8.65 -6.68
C ALA A 20 4.05 7.70 -5.77
N LEU A 21 4.12 7.89 -4.45
CA LEU A 21 3.44 7.04 -3.49
C LEU A 21 1.93 7.25 -3.56
N ASP A 22 1.19 6.16 -3.70
CA ASP A 22 -0.27 6.14 -3.65
C ASP A 22 -0.74 6.09 -2.20
N ILE A 23 -1.27 7.20 -1.70
CA ILE A 23 -1.80 7.32 -0.35
C ILE A 23 -3.33 7.19 -0.41
N CYS A 24 -3.83 5.99 -0.14
CA CYS A 24 -5.28 5.73 -0.13
C CYS A 24 -6.00 6.39 1.07
N GLY A 25 -5.27 6.72 2.15
CA GLY A 25 -5.77 7.55 3.24
C GLY A 25 -5.56 6.99 4.66
N VAL A 26 -6.09 7.71 5.64
CA VAL A 26 -6.04 7.35 7.07
C VAL A 26 -7.42 6.89 7.50
N PHE A 27 -7.49 5.73 8.16
CA PHE A 27 -8.73 5.10 8.57
C PHE A 27 -8.75 4.90 10.09
N PRO A 28 -9.93 5.00 10.73
CA PRO A 28 -10.07 4.92 12.18
C PRO A 28 -9.96 3.49 12.73
N SER A 29 -10.09 2.47 11.88
CA SER A 29 -10.00 1.06 12.27
C SER A 29 -9.16 0.25 11.29
N TYR A 30 -8.61 -0.87 11.76
CA TYR A 30 -7.87 -1.81 10.91
C TYR A 30 -8.78 -2.42 9.84
N GLU A 31 -10.03 -2.73 10.16
CA GLU A 31 -10.98 -3.33 9.23
C GLU A 31 -11.28 -2.40 8.04
N ALA A 32 -11.51 -1.11 8.31
CA ALA A 32 -11.70 -0.11 7.26
C ALA A 32 -10.45 0.02 6.37
N ALA A 33 -9.25 0.05 6.99
CA ALA A 33 -8.00 0.05 6.25
C ALA A 33 -7.79 -1.23 5.41
N PHE A 34 -8.16 -2.39 5.95
CA PHE A 34 -7.99 -3.68 5.28
C PHE A 34 -8.86 -3.80 4.03
N ASN A 35 -10.11 -3.32 4.09
CA ASN A 35 -10.99 -3.32 2.92
C ASN A 35 -10.42 -2.49 1.77
N VAL A 36 -9.87 -1.31 2.07
CA VAL A 36 -9.24 -0.44 1.07
C VAL A 36 -7.94 -1.05 0.54
N TRP A 37 -7.07 -1.53 1.43
CA TRP A 37 -5.83 -2.22 1.05
C TRP A 37 -6.10 -3.43 0.15
N ARG A 38 -7.12 -4.24 0.47
CA ARG A 38 -7.50 -5.41 -0.33
C ARG A 38 -7.93 -5.02 -1.74
N GLY A 39 -8.74 -3.97 -1.87
CA GLY A 39 -9.16 -3.45 -3.16
C GLY A 39 -7.98 -2.95 -4.00
N ALA A 40 -7.10 -2.15 -3.40
CA ALA A 40 -5.93 -1.60 -4.06
C ALA A 40 -4.94 -2.70 -4.48
N ALA A 41 -4.64 -3.65 -3.58
CA ALA A 41 -3.74 -4.76 -3.86
C ALA A 41 -4.28 -5.71 -4.94
N GLN A 42 -5.59 -5.95 -4.98
CA GLN A 42 -6.22 -6.75 -6.04
C GLN A 42 -6.22 -6.05 -7.39
N ALA A 43 -6.38 -4.72 -7.40
CA ALA A 43 -6.38 -3.93 -8.63
C ALA A 43 -5.00 -3.87 -9.31
N THR A 44 -3.91 -4.08 -8.55
CA THR A 44 -2.53 -4.02 -9.07
C THR A 44 -1.84 -5.38 -9.09
N VAL A 45 -2.60 -6.48 -9.08
CA VAL A 45 -2.05 -7.85 -9.01
C VAL A 45 -1.17 -8.21 -10.21
N ASP A 46 -1.42 -7.58 -11.36
CA ASP A 46 -0.62 -7.71 -12.58
C ASP A 46 0.72 -6.96 -12.52
N ARG A 47 0.83 -5.97 -11.63
CA ARG A 47 2.03 -5.14 -11.46
C ARG A 47 2.92 -5.73 -10.36
N ALA A 48 3.89 -6.55 -10.78
CA ALA A 48 4.78 -7.30 -9.89
C ALA A 48 5.59 -6.46 -8.87
N PHE A 49 5.78 -5.17 -9.14
CA PHE A 49 6.54 -4.26 -8.28
C PHE A 49 5.67 -3.31 -7.47
N ILE A 50 4.34 -3.41 -7.53
CA ILE A 50 3.46 -2.56 -6.72
C ILE A 50 3.12 -3.27 -5.40
N LYS A 51 3.32 -2.57 -4.29
CA LYS A 51 3.03 -3.09 -2.95
C LYS A 51 2.23 -2.08 -2.14
N TYR A 52 1.11 -2.54 -1.58
CA TYR A 52 0.32 -1.78 -0.62
C TYR A 52 0.55 -2.31 0.81
N MET A 53 0.55 -1.41 1.78
CA MET A 53 0.80 -1.69 3.19
C MET A 53 -0.14 -0.90 4.11
N ILE A 54 -0.55 -1.55 5.20
CA ILE A 54 -1.35 -0.93 6.26
C ILE A 54 -0.41 -0.54 7.38
N ILE A 55 -0.26 0.76 7.61
CA ILE A 55 0.52 1.33 8.71
C ILE A 55 -0.42 1.64 9.87
N ARG A 56 -0.13 1.03 11.03
CA ARG A 56 -0.79 1.34 12.30
C ARG A 56 -0.10 2.54 12.94
N LEU A 57 -0.84 3.62 13.12
CA LEU A 57 -0.40 4.79 13.87
C LEU A 57 -0.68 4.51 15.36
N ARG A 58 0.33 4.68 16.21
CA ARG A 58 0.21 4.56 17.68
C ARG A 58 0.26 5.95 18.30
#